data_AF-A0A7Y2GSZ3-F1
#
_entry.id   AF-A0A7Y2GSZ3-F1
#
_cell.length_a   1.000
_cell.length_b   1.000
_cell.length_c   1.000
_cell.angle_alpha   90.00
_cell.angle_beta   90.00
_cell.angle_gamma   90.00
#
_symmetry.space_group_name_H-M   'P 1'
#
loop_
_entity.id
_entity.type
_entity.pdbx_description
1 polymer ?
#
loop_
_entity_poly.entity_id
_entity_poly.type
_entity_poly.pdbx_seq_one_letter_code
_entity_poly.pdbx_strand_id
1 'polypeptide(L)'
;MDIFDFDTTEFPFRRHVANIFECDELEQLHVRRSDLMPQLPLVFETESKTPYHETFYQAVNHDPSFRELYRSFVAEIITPIVNEPFVFQYQPSFRVHLPEDKAVHKWHNDGDDEHGHPPGELNFILPVTDCYGT
;
A
#
# COMPACT_ATOMS: atom_id res chain seq x y z
N MET A 1 18.19 1.50 1.79
CA MET A 1 16.80 1.65 2.23
C MET A 1 16.85 1.98 3.70
N ASP A 2 16.34 3.13 4.09
CA ASP A 2 16.24 3.49 5.50
C ASP A 2 14.96 2.88 6.08
N ILE A 3 15.02 2.44 7.33
CA ILE A 3 13.91 1.80 8.04
C ILE A 3 13.56 2.70 9.21
N PHE A 4 12.27 3.02 9.32
CA PHE A 4 11.72 3.85 10.37
C PHE A 4 10.68 3.06 11.16
N ASP A 5 10.86 2.99 12.47
CA ASP A 5 9.90 2.37 13.37
C ASP A 5 8.80 3.36 13.77
N PHE A 6 7.61 2.83 14.04
CA PHE A 6 6.48 3.57 14.60
C PHE A 6 5.63 2.67 15.48
N ASP A 7 4.80 3.26 16.34
CA ASP A 7 3.91 2.49 17.21
C ASP A 7 2.71 1.95 16.41
N THR A 8 2.67 0.63 16.22
CA THR A 8 1.59 -0.05 15.48
C THR A 8 0.29 -0.16 16.27
N THR A 9 0.31 0.14 17.56
CA THR A 9 -0.90 0.25 18.39
C THR A 9 -1.57 1.62 18.21
N GLU A 10 -0.76 2.67 18.04
CA GLU A 10 -1.21 4.03 17.73
C GLU A 10 -1.64 4.18 16.27
N PHE A 11 -0.89 3.55 15.35
CA PHE A 11 -1.19 3.57 13.91
C PHE A 11 -1.51 2.17 13.36
N PRO A 12 -2.71 1.62 13.64
CA PRO A 12 -3.04 0.22 13.39
C PRO A 12 -3.45 -0.07 11.93
N PHE A 13 -2.65 0.35 10.94
CA PHE A 13 -2.95 0.15 9.52
C PHE A 13 -3.23 -1.32 9.17
N ARG A 14 -2.43 -2.25 9.71
CA ARG A 14 -2.64 -3.69 9.51
C ARG A 14 -4.05 -4.12 9.93
N ARG A 15 -4.54 -3.63 11.08
CA ARG A 15 -5.88 -3.96 11.58
C ARG A 15 -6.97 -3.40 10.68
N HIS A 16 -6.82 -2.17 10.18
CA HIS A 16 -7.77 -1.61 9.23
C HIS A 16 -7.82 -2.42 7.94
N VAL A 17 -6.66 -2.80 7.38
CA VAL A 17 -6.60 -3.65 6.19
C VAL A 17 -7.24 -5.03 6.46
N ALA A 18 -6.95 -5.65 7.61
CA ALA A 18 -7.58 -6.90 8.03
C ALA A 18 -9.11 -6.80 8.11
N ASN A 19 -9.64 -5.71 8.68
CA ASN A 19 -11.08 -5.47 8.75
C ASN A 19 -11.71 -5.29 7.36
N ILE A 20 -11.05 -4.55 6.45
CA ILE A 20 -11.53 -4.34 5.08
C ILE A 20 -11.71 -5.67 4.35
N PHE A 21 -10.77 -6.60 4.55
CA PHE A 21 -10.80 -7.90 3.89
C PHE A 21 -11.50 -8.99 4.69
N GLU A 22 -11.97 -8.69 5.90
CA GLU A 22 -12.50 -9.66 6.86
C GLU A 22 -11.52 -10.83 7.09
N CYS A 23 -10.23 -10.52 7.21
CA CYS A 23 -9.14 -11.49 7.26
C CYS A 23 -7.98 -11.02 8.17
N ASP A 24 -7.85 -11.62 9.35
CA ASP A 24 -6.76 -11.31 10.29
C ASP A 24 -5.38 -11.81 9.81
N GLU A 25 -5.36 -12.96 9.16
CA GLU A 25 -4.16 -13.57 8.56
C GLU A 25 -3.90 -12.98 7.16
N LEU A 26 -3.47 -11.72 7.07
CA LEU A 26 -3.24 -11.04 5.79
C LEU A 26 -2.23 -11.76 4.88
N GLU A 27 -1.29 -12.50 5.44
CA GLU A 27 -0.36 -13.37 4.70
C GLU A 27 -1.09 -14.48 3.92
N GLN A 28 -2.28 -14.86 4.37
CA GLN A 28 -3.15 -15.87 3.78
C GLN A 28 -4.33 -15.24 3.02
N LEU A 29 -4.28 -13.94 2.72
CA LEU A 29 -5.37 -13.22 2.06
C LEU A 29 -5.80 -13.90 0.75
N HIS A 30 -4.85 -14.39 -0.04
CA HIS A 30 -5.10 -15.11 -1.30
C HIS A 30 -5.89 -16.43 -1.12
N VAL A 31 -5.79 -17.07 0.04
CA VAL A 31 -6.55 -18.28 0.39
C VAL A 31 -7.90 -17.91 0.99
N ARG A 32 -7.91 -16.97 1.95
CA ARG A 32 -9.10 -16.59 2.72
C ARG A 32 -10.09 -15.78 1.91
N ARG A 33 -9.60 -15.02 0.94
CA ARG A 33 -10.38 -14.22 -0.02
C ARG A 33 -10.11 -14.67 -1.45
N SER A 34 -10.18 -15.98 -1.68
CA SER A 34 -10.02 -16.57 -3.00
C SER A 34 -11.05 -16.05 -4.02
N ASP A 35 -12.18 -15.52 -3.55
CA ASP A 35 -13.19 -14.82 -4.36
C ASP A 35 -12.63 -13.56 -5.05
N LEU A 36 -11.59 -12.94 -4.49
CA LEU A 36 -10.94 -11.75 -5.03
C LEU A 36 -9.75 -12.05 -5.95
N MET A 37 -9.40 -13.33 -6.13
CA MET A 37 -8.27 -13.70 -6.97
C MET A 37 -8.49 -13.29 -8.43
N PRO A 38 -7.48 -12.67 -9.09
CA PRO A 38 -7.54 -12.37 -10.51
C PRO A 38 -7.79 -13.64 -11.33
N GLN A 39 -8.67 -13.53 -12.32
CA GLN A 39 -9.01 -14.65 -13.22
C GLN A 39 -7.99 -14.81 -14.37
N LEU A 40 -7.17 -13.78 -14.59
CA LEU A 40 -6.14 -13.74 -15.62
C LEU A 40 -4.79 -13.41 -14.96
N PRO A 41 -3.67 -13.87 -15.54
CA PRO A 41 -2.34 -13.46 -15.10
C PRO A 41 -2.23 -11.93 -15.09
N LEU A 42 -1.59 -11.40 -14.05
CA LEU A 42 -1.35 -9.97 -13.96
C LEU A 42 -0.29 -9.55 -14.98
N VAL A 43 -0.44 -8.32 -15.45
CA VAL A 43 0.52 -7.62 -16.29
C VAL A 43 0.68 -6.22 -15.74
N PHE A 44 1.67 -5.48 -16.24
CA PHE A 44 1.97 -4.12 -15.78
C PHE A 44 0.71 -3.21 -15.76
N GLU A 45 -0.19 -3.39 -16.73
CA GLU A 45 -1.41 -2.58 -16.86
C GLU A 45 -2.53 -2.96 -15.87
N THR A 46 -2.47 -4.17 -15.30
CA THR A 46 -3.55 -4.75 -14.46
C THR A 46 -3.12 -5.07 -13.03
N GLU A 47 -1.82 -5.07 -12.73
CA GLU A 47 -1.30 -5.45 -11.40
C GLU A 47 -1.82 -4.57 -10.26
N SER A 48 -2.20 -3.32 -10.56
CA SER A 48 -2.77 -2.35 -9.61
C SER A 48 -4.30 -2.22 -9.69
N LYS A 49 -4.98 -3.09 -10.43
CA LYS A 49 -6.42 -3.02 -10.74
C LYS A 49 -7.13 -4.36 -10.51
N THR A 50 -6.74 -5.06 -9.45
CA THR A 50 -7.35 -6.35 -9.07
C THR A 50 -8.59 -6.15 -8.20
N PRO A 51 -9.45 -7.18 -8.01
CA PRO A 51 -10.58 -7.10 -7.07
C PRO A 51 -10.18 -6.74 -5.63
N TYR A 52 -8.94 -7.04 -5.22
CA TYR A 52 -8.38 -6.57 -3.95
C TYR A 52 -8.27 -5.05 -3.88
N HIS A 53 -7.78 -4.41 -4.95
CA HIS A 53 -7.65 -2.95 -5.01
C HIS A 53 -9.02 -2.29 -5.01
N GLU A 54 -9.97 -2.83 -5.78
CA GLU A 54 -11.35 -2.34 -5.79
C GLU A 54 -11.96 -2.41 -4.38
N THR A 55 -11.85 -3.56 -3.71
CA THR A 55 -12.34 -3.75 -2.32
C THR A 55 -11.70 -2.73 -1.36
N PHE A 56 -10.38 -2.56 -1.43
CA PHE A 56 -9.66 -1.63 -0.57
C PHE A 56 -10.11 -0.18 -0.79
N TYR A 57 -10.08 0.31 -2.03
CA TYR A 57 -10.43 1.70 -2.32
C TYR A 57 -11.92 1.97 -2.11
N GLN A 58 -12.82 1.00 -2.36
CA GLN A 58 -14.23 1.14 -2.00
C GLN A 58 -14.39 1.33 -0.49
N ALA A 59 -13.71 0.53 0.34
CA ALA A 59 -13.80 0.67 1.80
C ALA A 59 -13.22 2.01 2.29
N VAL A 60 -12.00 2.37 1.85
CA VAL A 60 -11.32 3.61 2.28
C VAL A 60 -12.07 4.86 1.83
N ASN A 61 -12.71 4.86 0.66
CA ASN A 61 -13.51 5.99 0.20
C ASN A 61 -14.77 6.22 1.04
N HIS A 62 -15.31 5.17 1.65
CA HIS A 62 -16.50 5.25 2.52
C HIS A 62 -16.17 5.33 4.01
N ASP A 63 -14.90 5.21 4.41
CA ASP A 63 -14.44 5.27 5.79
C ASP A 63 -13.57 6.52 6.04
N PRO A 64 -14.15 7.62 6.56
CA PRO A 64 -13.39 8.80 6.95
C PRO A 64 -12.29 8.51 7.98
N SER A 65 -12.46 7.50 8.83
CA SER A 65 -11.51 7.20 9.92
C SER A 65 -10.17 6.70 9.39
N PHE A 66 -10.15 5.94 8.28
CA PHE A 66 -8.91 5.54 7.62
C PHE A 66 -8.14 6.75 7.10
N ARG A 67 -8.84 7.72 6.51
CA ARG A 67 -8.22 8.94 6.00
C ARG A 67 -7.68 9.82 7.12
N GLU A 68 -8.38 9.90 8.24
CA GLU A 68 -7.90 10.62 9.43
C GLU A 68 -6.64 9.94 10.00
N LEU A 69 -6.65 8.61 10.13
CA LEU A 69 -5.48 7.81 10.53
C LEU A 69 -4.28 8.08 9.61
N TYR A 70 -4.48 8.04 8.29
CA TYR A 70 -3.43 8.32 7.31
C TYR A 70 -2.87 9.74 7.43
N ARG A 71 -3.74 10.73 7.61
CA ARG A 71 -3.31 12.14 7.79
C ARG A 71 -2.53 12.35 9.09
N SER A 72 -2.96 11.74 10.20
CA SER A 72 -2.22 11.77 11.46
C SER A 72 -0.87 11.09 11.32
N PHE A 73 -0.80 9.93 10.66
CA PHE A 73 0.47 9.25 10.42
C PHE A 73 1.45 10.11 9.60
N VAL A 74 0.98 10.78 8.55
CA VAL A 74 1.82 11.70 7.77
C VAL A 74 2.28 12.88 8.62
N ALA A 75 1.40 13.45 9.45
CA ALA A 75 1.74 14.58 10.30
C ALA A 75 2.76 14.23 11.41
N GLU A 76 2.61 13.06 12.02
CA GLU A 76 3.34 12.70 13.24
C GLU A 76 4.61 11.89 12.96
N ILE A 77 4.58 11.02 11.93
CA ILE A 77 5.69 10.13 11.59
C ILE A 77 6.48 10.66 10.39
N ILE A 78 5.80 10.98 9.29
CA ILE A 78 6.48 11.32 8.02
C ILE A 78 7.04 12.75 8.03
N THR A 79 6.28 13.71 8.57
CA THR A 79 6.68 15.13 8.55
C THR A 79 8.02 15.39 9.24
N PRO A 80 8.31 14.82 10.43
CA PRO A 80 9.63 14.94 11.05
C PRO A 80 10.78 14.29 10.26
N ILE A 81 10.49 13.23 9.49
CA ILE A 81 11.49 12.54 8.65
C ILE A 81 11.86 13.41 7.44
N VAL A 82 10.85 13.95 6.75
CA VAL A 82 11.05 14.79 5.55
C VAL A 82 11.67 16.14 5.94
N ASN A 83 11.23 16.73 7.07
CA ASN A 83 11.77 17.96 7.63
C ASN A 83 11.78 19.18 6.67
N GLU A 84 10.84 19.20 5.73
CA GLU A 84 10.58 20.31 4.82
C GLU A 84 9.09 20.34 4.42
N PRO A 85 8.55 21.43 3.86
CA PRO A 85 7.18 21.44 3.35
C PRO A 85 7.03 20.52 2.12
N PHE A 86 6.03 19.63 2.14
CA PHE A 86 5.73 18.73 1.03
C PHE A 86 4.22 18.63 0.79
N VAL A 87 3.88 18.07 -0.37
CA VAL A 87 2.53 17.56 -0.68
C VAL A 87 2.59 16.04 -0.68
N PHE A 88 1.49 15.40 -0.31
CA PHE A 88 1.39 13.94 -0.30
C PHE A 88 0.08 13.50 -0.98
N GLN A 89 0.03 12.24 -1.40
CA GLN A 89 -1.13 11.68 -2.06
C GLN A 89 -2.35 11.75 -1.13
N TYR A 90 -3.53 12.09 -1.69
CA TYR A 90 -4.76 12.20 -0.88
C TYR A 90 -5.15 10.88 -0.18
N GLN A 91 -4.83 9.76 -0.80
CA GLN A 91 -4.96 8.40 -0.28
C GLN A 91 -3.68 7.63 -0.64
N PRO A 92 -3.25 6.66 0.17
CA PRO A 92 -2.05 5.88 -0.15
C PRO A 92 -2.33 4.95 -1.34
N SER A 93 -1.27 4.69 -2.12
CA SER A 93 -1.27 3.58 -3.07
C SER A 93 -1.28 2.25 -2.31
N PHE A 94 -2.21 1.35 -2.65
CA PHE A 94 -2.27 0.00 -2.12
C PHE A 94 -1.66 -1.00 -3.10
N ARG A 95 -0.90 -1.97 -2.59
CA ARG A 95 -0.27 -3.03 -3.40
C ARG A 95 -0.47 -4.39 -2.75
N VAL A 96 -0.76 -5.39 -3.58
CA VAL A 96 -0.88 -6.79 -3.18
C VAL A 96 0.09 -7.60 -4.02
N HIS A 97 0.96 -8.36 -3.37
CA HIS A 97 1.80 -9.35 -4.03
C HIS A 97 1.18 -10.73 -3.85
N LEU A 98 0.77 -11.35 -4.96
CA LEU A 98 0.14 -12.67 -4.95
C LEU A 98 1.19 -13.79 -5.08
N PRO A 99 0.95 -14.97 -4.47
CA PRO A 99 1.84 -16.12 -4.64
C PRO A 99 2.00 -16.51 -6.11
N GLU A 100 3.19 -16.99 -6.45
CA GLU A 100 3.57 -17.39 -7.81
C GLU A 100 3.53 -16.27 -8.87
N ASP A 101 3.27 -15.03 -8.44
CA ASP A 101 3.26 -13.84 -9.29
C ASP A 101 4.54 -12.99 -9.10
N LYS A 102 4.78 -12.07 -10.03
CA LYS A 102 5.91 -11.15 -9.98
C LYS A 102 5.59 -9.95 -9.10
N ALA A 103 6.56 -9.55 -8.28
CA ALA A 103 6.48 -8.30 -7.52
C ALA A 103 6.49 -7.06 -8.43
N VAL A 104 7.11 -7.15 -9.61
CA VAL A 104 7.16 -6.08 -10.60
C VAL A 104 7.12 -6.71 -12.00
N HIS A 105 6.11 -6.36 -12.81
CA HIS A 105 5.96 -6.90 -14.17
C HIS A 105 6.86 -6.20 -15.20
N LYS A 106 7.31 -4.98 -14.91
CA LYS A 106 8.24 -4.21 -15.75
C LYS A 106 9.23 -3.46 -14.88
N TRP A 107 10.53 -3.74 -15.03
CA TRP A 107 11.57 -3.03 -14.31
C TRP A 107 11.57 -1.56 -14.71
N HIS A 108 11.47 -0.67 -13.72
CA HIS A 108 11.36 0.78 -13.92
C HIS A 108 11.97 1.53 -12.74
N ASN A 109 12.08 2.85 -12.89
CA ASN A 109 12.22 3.78 -11.79
C ASN A 109 11.24 4.93 -12.00
N ASP A 110 10.72 5.50 -10.93
CA ASP A 110 9.60 6.43 -11.01
C ASP A 110 9.91 7.69 -11.86
N GLY A 111 11.17 8.10 -11.94
CA GLY A 111 11.61 9.24 -12.74
C GLY A 111 11.86 8.95 -14.23
N ASP A 112 11.62 7.72 -14.72
CA ASP A 112 11.80 7.40 -16.14
C ASP A 112 10.75 8.04 -17.04
N ASP A 113 10.97 8.00 -18.36
CA ASP A 113 10.08 8.65 -19.34
C ASP A 113 8.66 8.07 -19.37
N GLU A 114 8.44 6.87 -18.83
CA GLU A 114 7.13 6.20 -18.81
C GLU A 114 6.34 6.52 -17.54
N HIS A 115 7.02 6.72 -16.41
CA HIS A 115 6.41 6.97 -15.10
C HIS A 115 6.40 8.47 -14.76
N GLY A 116 7.42 9.22 -15.18
CA GLY A 116 7.42 10.69 -15.24
C GLY A 116 7.30 11.39 -13.89
N HIS A 117 7.65 10.73 -12.78
CA HIS A 117 7.55 11.32 -11.46
C HIS A 117 8.53 12.50 -11.30
N PRO A 118 8.12 13.56 -10.60
CA PRO A 118 8.92 14.77 -10.47
C PRO A 118 10.21 14.49 -9.67
N PRO A 119 11.32 15.19 -10.00
CA PRO A 119 12.51 15.17 -9.16
C PRO A 119 12.18 15.55 -7.73
N GLY A 120 12.68 14.77 -6.77
CA GLY A 120 12.46 15.00 -5.34
C GLY A 120 11.23 14.30 -4.76
N GLU A 121 10.52 13.48 -5.53
CA GLU A 121 9.51 12.59 -4.96
C GLU A 121 10.15 11.54 -4.03
N LEU A 122 9.54 11.34 -2.86
CA LEU A 122 9.94 10.33 -1.88
C LEU A 122 8.85 9.28 -1.74
N ASN A 123 9.25 8.00 -1.83
CA ASN A 123 8.35 6.88 -1.62
C ASN A 123 8.54 6.28 -0.22
N PHE A 124 7.43 6.14 0.51
CA PHE A 124 7.37 5.43 1.78
C PHE A 124 6.57 4.14 1.59
N ILE A 125 7.18 3.00 1.93
CA ILE A 125 6.52 1.70 1.90
C ILE A 125 6.17 1.32 3.34
N LEU A 126 4.88 1.17 3.62
CA LEU A 126 4.38 0.67 4.89
C LEU A 126 3.93 -0.79 4.72
N PRO A 127 4.75 -1.78 5.09
CA PRO A 127 4.38 -3.17 5.00
C PRO A 127 3.29 -3.50 6.04
N VAL A 128 2.17 -4.06 5.58
CA VAL A 128 1.09 -4.55 6.47
C VAL A 128 1.19 -6.05 6.74
N THR A 129 2.15 -6.72 6.11
CA THR A 129 2.57 -8.12 6.29
C THR A 129 4.08 -8.16 6.38
N ASP A 130 4.64 -9.22 6.95
CA ASP A 130 6.10 -9.38 6.98
C ASP A 130 6.69 -9.36 5.56
N CYS A 131 7.72 -8.52 5.36
CA CYS A 131 8.50 -8.50 4.13
C CYS A 131 9.82 -9.23 4.35
N TYR A 132 10.11 -10.20 3.49
CA TYR A 132 11.30 -11.05 3.58
C TYR A 132 12.25 -10.75 2.40
N GLY A 133 13.56 -10.88 2.62
CA GLY A 133 14.55 -10.87 1.53
C GLY A 133 15.11 -9.49 1.16
N THR A 134 15.64 -8.77 2.15
CA THR A 134 16.52 -7.62 1.94
C THR A 134 17.90 -8.03 1.45
#